data_AF-A0A955Y6Z9-F1
#
_entry.id   AF-A0A955Y6Z9-F1
#
_cell.length_a   1.000
_cell.length_b   1.000
_cell.length_c   1.000
_cell.angle_alpha   90.00
_cell.angle_beta   90.00
_cell.angle_gamma   90.00
#
_symmetry.space_group_name_H-M   'P 1'
#
loop_
_entity.id
_entity.type
_entity.pdbx_description
1 polymer ?
#
loop_
_entity_poly.entity_id
_entity_poly.type
_entity_poly.pdbx_seq_one_letter_code
_entity_poly.pdbx_strand_id
1 'polypeptide(L)'
;LGEGDVLGFRVDPGAHRDVVVLSVDGTGAVSVFWPASGDDAEPVRGPGALPGTVVLDGAPGPEVFVAVFGTTVPDAREAARRAWQSGGTEGVLDWARSTGDADATVVSRK
;
A
#
# COMPACT_ATOMS: atom_id res chain seq x y z
N LEU A 1 -3.52 -16.04 -5.10
CA LEU A 1 -2.85 -15.85 -3.81
C LEU A 1 -3.86 -16.20 -2.72
N GLY A 2 -3.42 -16.86 -1.66
CA GLY A 2 -4.25 -17.31 -0.55
C GLY A 2 -3.66 -16.92 0.80
N GLU A 3 -4.40 -17.22 1.87
CA GLU A 3 -3.91 -17.05 3.25
C GLU A 3 -2.58 -17.79 3.44
N GLY A 4 -1.62 -17.14 4.10
CA GLY A 4 -0.29 -17.72 4.34
C GLY A 4 0.70 -17.54 3.19
N ASP A 5 0.27 -17.02 2.03
CA ASP A 5 1.20 -16.61 0.99
C ASP A 5 2.07 -15.45 1.47
N VAL A 6 3.35 -15.51 1.10
CA VAL A 6 4.36 -14.53 1.48
C VAL A 6 4.62 -13.59 0.30
N LEU A 7 4.36 -12.29 0.50
CA LEU A 7 4.58 -11.25 -0.49
C LEU A 7 5.88 -10.49 -0.19
N GLY A 8 6.70 -10.33 -1.21
CA GLY A 8 7.80 -9.37 -1.24
C GLY A 8 7.42 -8.18 -2.11
N PHE A 9 7.85 -6.98 -1.70
CA PHE A 9 7.58 -5.75 -2.46
C PHE A 9 8.82 -5.30 -3.20
N ARG A 10 8.63 -4.86 -4.44
CA ARG A 10 9.61 -4.09 -5.19
C ARG A 10 9.00 -2.75 -5.52
N VAL A 11 9.73 -1.69 -5.23
CA VAL A 11 9.31 -0.32 -5.52
C VAL A 11 10.28 0.32 -6.51
N ASP A 12 9.75 1.19 -7.35
CA ASP A 12 10.53 2.14 -8.15
C ASP A 12 10.09 3.55 -7.70
N PRO A 13 10.88 4.24 -6.87
CA PRO A 13 10.48 5.52 -6.31
C PRO A 13 10.65 6.69 -7.28
N GLY A 14 11.18 6.48 -8.50
CA GLY A 14 11.48 7.57 -9.42
C GLY A 14 12.36 8.65 -8.75
N ALA A 15 11.83 9.87 -8.60
CA ALA A 15 12.51 10.99 -7.95
C ALA A 15 12.21 11.11 -6.43
N HIS A 16 11.29 10.31 -5.90
CA HIS A 16 10.92 10.33 -4.49
C HIS A 16 12.01 9.70 -3.62
N ARG A 17 12.04 10.11 -2.34
CA ARG A 17 13.09 9.73 -1.39
C ARG A 17 12.58 8.85 -0.26
N ASP A 18 11.28 8.65 -0.19
CA ASP A 18 10.62 7.90 0.86
C ASP A 18 9.41 7.17 0.31
N VAL A 19 9.00 6.10 0.99
CA VAL A 19 7.84 5.30 0.61
C VAL A 19 7.11 4.78 1.85
N VAL A 20 5.79 4.77 1.76
CA VAL A 20 4.89 4.04 2.63
C VAL A 20 4.21 2.95 1.81
N VAL A 21 4.25 1.71 2.29
CA VAL A 21 3.49 0.61 1.68
C VAL A 21 2.39 0.19 2.64
N LEU A 22 1.16 0.20 2.15
CA LEU A 22 -0.03 -0.19 2.89
C LEU A 22 -0.94 -1.09 2.04
N SER A 23 -1.87 -1.79 2.68
CA SER A 23 -3.03 -2.36 2.01
C SER A 23 -4.34 -1.83 2.53
N VAL A 24 -5.36 -1.95 1.70
CA VAL A 24 -6.77 -1.81 2.05
C VAL A 24 -7.48 -3.11 1.73
N ASP A 25 -8.05 -3.76 2.75
CA ASP A 25 -8.78 -5.02 2.58
C ASP A 25 -10.22 -4.82 2.09
N GLY A 26 -10.95 -5.92 1.84
CA GLY A 26 -12.33 -5.89 1.38
C GLY A 26 -13.33 -5.28 2.36
N THR A 27 -12.92 -4.98 3.59
CA THR A 27 -13.71 -4.28 4.61
C THR A 27 -13.36 -2.79 4.74
N GLY A 28 -12.27 -2.36 4.09
CA GLY A 28 -11.71 -1.02 4.22
C GLY A 28 -10.72 -0.86 5.37
N ALA A 29 -10.29 -1.96 6.00
CA ALA A 29 -9.24 -1.92 7.00
C ALA A 29 -7.91 -1.58 6.32
N VAL A 30 -7.17 -0.63 6.90
CA VAL A 30 -5.87 -0.20 6.39
C VAL A 30 -4.76 -0.78 7.25
N SER A 31 -3.88 -1.56 6.61
CA SER A 31 -2.70 -2.17 7.23
C SER A 31 -1.44 -1.55 6.64
N VAL A 32 -0.49 -1.14 7.48
CA VAL A 32 0.80 -0.57 7.03
C VAL A 32 1.84 -1.67 7.09
N PHE A 33 2.55 -1.88 6.00
CA PHE A 33 3.60 -2.89 5.88
C PHE A 33 5.00 -2.29 5.83
N TRP A 34 5.11 -1.06 5.33
CA TRP A 34 6.37 -0.36 5.29
C TRP A 34 6.19 1.14 5.59
N PRO A 35 6.99 1.73 6.49
CA PRO A 35 7.97 1.06 7.36
C PRO A 35 7.33 0.09 8.36
N ALA A 36 8.10 -0.88 8.84
CA ALA A 36 7.63 -1.89 9.80
C ALA A 36 7.25 -1.30 11.17
N SER A 37 7.78 -0.12 11.50
CA SER A 37 7.47 0.62 12.73
C SER A 37 7.76 2.10 12.56
N GLY A 38 6.94 2.94 13.18
CA GLY A 38 7.10 4.40 13.17
C GLY A 38 6.08 5.11 12.28
N ASP A 39 6.02 6.43 12.43
CA ASP A 39 5.09 7.29 11.70
C ASP A 39 5.76 8.00 10.49
N ASP A 40 7.08 8.00 10.45
CA ASP A 40 7.88 8.54 9.35
C ASP A 40 7.95 7.53 8.20
N ALA A 41 7.94 7.99 6.96
CA ALA A 41 8.18 7.11 5.82
C ALA A 41 9.64 6.67 5.75
N GLU A 42 9.87 5.46 5.22
CA GLU A 42 11.22 4.91 5.14
C GLU A 42 11.97 5.51 3.94
N PRO A 43 13.22 5.96 4.11
CA PRO A 43 14.04 6.41 3.00
C PRO A 43 14.32 5.32 1.95
N VAL A 44 14.14 5.65 0.67
CA VAL A 44 14.48 4.80 -0.47
C VAL A 44 15.54 5.47 -1.35
N ARG A 45 16.53 4.69 -1.80
CA ARG A 45 17.69 5.19 -2.57
C ARG A 45 17.61 4.92 -4.07
N GLY A 46 16.55 4.24 -4.52
CA GLY A 46 16.35 3.86 -5.91
C GLY A 46 15.51 2.59 -6.04
N PRO A 47 15.31 2.09 -7.27
CA PRO A 47 14.49 0.91 -7.52
C PRO A 47 15.05 -0.32 -6.80
N GLY A 48 14.22 -1.04 -6.06
CA GLY A 48 14.71 -2.13 -5.22
C GLY A 48 13.62 -2.92 -4.53
N ALA A 49 14.01 -4.09 -4.03
CA ALA A 49 13.17 -4.83 -3.12
C ALA A 49 13.18 -4.14 -1.76
N LEU A 50 12.00 -3.97 -1.17
CA LEU A 50 11.91 -3.55 0.22
C LEU A 50 12.35 -4.70 1.14
N PRO A 51 13.03 -4.41 2.26
CA PRO A 51 13.35 -5.43 3.25
C PRO A 51 12.06 -6.04 3.82
N GLY A 52 12.09 -7.34 4.08
CA GLY A 52 10.98 -8.05 4.71
C GLY A 52 9.91 -8.54 3.74
N THR A 53 8.91 -9.20 4.31
CA THR A 53 7.83 -9.83 3.59
C THR A 53 6.55 -9.75 4.41
N VAL A 54 5.41 -9.72 3.73
CA VAL A 54 4.10 -9.73 4.35
C VAL A 54 3.47 -11.10 4.17
N VAL A 55 2.89 -11.63 5.24
CA VAL A 55 2.04 -12.81 5.16
C VAL A 55 0.62 -12.33 4.96
N LEU A 56 -0.02 -12.75 3.88
CA LEU A 56 -1.43 -12.44 3.64
C LEU A 56 -2.29 -13.04 4.74
N ASP A 57 -3.07 -12.18 5.39
CA ASP A 57 -4.07 -12.62 6.35
C ASP A 57 -5.28 -13.22 5.63
N GLY A 58 -6.20 -13.84 6.37
CA GLY A 58 -7.38 -14.47 5.81
C GLY A 58 -8.47 -13.50 5.32
N ALA A 59 -8.25 -12.18 5.27
CA ALA A 59 -9.33 -11.20 5.06
C ALA A 59 -10.17 -11.43 3.77
N PRO A 60 -11.51 -11.43 3.85
CA PRO A 60 -12.36 -11.66 2.69
C PRO A 60 -12.37 -10.48 1.71
N GLY A 61 -12.42 -10.78 0.41
CA GLY A 61 -12.51 -9.79 -0.67
C GLY A 61 -11.17 -9.49 -1.36
N PRO A 62 -11.16 -8.58 -2.35
CA PRO A 62 -9.94 -8.10 -2.97
C PRO A 62 -9.13 -7.26 -1.98
N GLU A 63 -7.81 -7.41 -2.01
CA GLU A 63 -6.89 -6.58 -1.24
C GLU A 63 -6.14 -5.64 -2.19
N VAL A 64 -6.13 -4.35 -1.88
CA VAL A 64 -5.42 -3.34 -2.67
C VAL A 64 -4.14 -2.97 -1.95
N PHE A 65 -3.00 -3.26 -2.55
CA PHE A 65 -1.70 -2.79 -2.06
C PHE A 65 -1.37 -1.46 -2.72
N VAL A 66 -0.93 -0.49 -1.92
CA VAL A 66 -0.57 0.85 -2.38
C VAL A 66 0.82 1.22 -1.88
N ALA A 67 1.69 1.64 -2.79
CA ALA A 67 2.92 2.35 -2.48
C ALA A 67 2.64 3.85 -2.61
N VAL A 68 2.86 4.62 -1.55
CA VAL A 68 2.66 6.07 -1.50
C VAL A 68 4.02 6.73 -1.23
N PHE A 69 4.37 7.72 -2.02
CA PHE A 69 5.67 8.38 -1.95
C PHE A 69 5.53 9.82 -1.47
N GLY A 70 6.57 10.36 -0.83
CA GLY A 70 6.64 11.77 -0.42
C GLY A 70 5.69 12.15 0.71
N THR A 71 5.29 11.20 1.57
CA THR A 71 4.28 11.43 2.60
C THR A 71 4.58 10.68 3.90
N THR A 72 3.84 10.98 4.98
CA THR A 72 3.96 10.28 6.27
C THR A 72 3.04 9.07 6.34
N VAL A 73 3.30 8.14 7.28
CA VAL A 73 2.42 6.99 7.50
C VAL A 73 0.99 7.41 7.89
N PRO A 74 0.78 8.36 8.82
CA PRO A 74 -0.57 8.84 9.15
C PRO A 74 -1.32 9.44 7.96
N ASP A 75 -0.64 10.24 7.13
CA ASP A 75 -1.25 10.89 5.97
C ASP A 75 -1.62 9.87 4.88
N ALA A 76 -0.72 8.93 4.58
CA ALA A 76 -0.98 7.84 3.64
C ALA A 76 -2.18 7.00 4.09
N ARG A 77 -2.24 6.66 5.39
CA ARG A 77 -3.34 5.87 5.96
C ARG A 77 -4.67 6.60 5.85
N GLU A 78 -4.70 7.89 6.17
CA GLU A 78 -5.91 8.70 6.10
C GLU A 78 -6.36 8.94 4.65
N ALA A 79 -5.43 9.08 3.71
CA ALA A 79 -5.73 9.18 2.29
C ALA A 79 -6.35 7.87 1.76
N ALA A 80 -5.76 6.72 2.07
CA ALA A 80 -6.28 5.41 1.68
C ALA A 80 -7.69 5.17 2.26
N ARG A 81 -7.91 5.52 3.53
CA ARG A 81 -9.22 5.42 4.19
C ARG A 81 -10.28 6.29 3.50
N ARG A 82 -9.93 7.53 3.16
CA ARG A 82 -10.85 8.44 2.44
C ARG A 82 -11.16 7.95 1.04
N ALA A 83 -10.16 7.43 0.33
CA ALA A 83 -10.32 6.85 -1.00
C ALA A 83 -11.22 5.60 -0.97
N TRP A 84 -11.09 4.76 0.06
CA TRP A 84 -12.02 3.64 0.26
C TRP A 84 -13.45 4.12 0.54
N GLN A 85 -13.62 5.13 1.38
CA GLN A 85 -14.95 5.68 1.69
C GLN A 85 -15.65 6.31 0.48
N SER A 86 -14.90 6.79 -0.51
CA SER A 86 -15.48 7.40 -1.72
C SER A 86 -15.95 6.39 -2.75
N GLY A 87 -15.35 5.20 -2.82
CA GLY A 87 -15.65 4.24 -3.89
C GLY A 87 -15.15 2.80 -3.69
N GLY A 88 -14.84 2.40 -2.46
CA GLY A 88 -14.27 1.09 -2.15
C GLY A 88 -12.94 0.86 -2.88
N THR A 89 -12.75 -0.34 -3.42
CA THR A 89 -11.57 -0.72 -4.22
C THR A 89 -11.32 0.24 -5.38
N GLU A 90 -12.37 0.64 -6.11
CA GLU A 90 -12.24 1.55 -7.25
C GLU A 90 -11.80 2.94 -6.80
N GLY A 91 -12.33 3.43 -5.68
CA GLY A 91 -11.91 4.69 -5.08
C GLY A 91 -10.42 4.74 -4.71
N VAL A 92 -9.87 3.64 -4.17
CA VAL A 92 -8.42 3.52 -3.87
C VAL A 92 -7.58 3.53 -5.16
N LEU A 93 -8.02 2.82 -6.20
CA LEU A 93 -7.31 2.79 -7.48
C LEU A 93 -7.32 4.15 -8.18
N ASP A 94 -8.46 4.83 -8.16
CA ASP A 94 -8.60 6.15 -8.77
C ASP A 94 -7.81 7.21 -8.02
N TRP A 95 -7.78 7.13 -6.68
CA TRP A 95 -6.90 7.96 -5.88
C TRP A 95 -5.43 7.79 -6.30
N ALA A 96 -4.91 6.56 -6.34
CA ALA A 96 -3.51 6.31 -6.71
C ALA A 96 -3.17 6.81 -8.12
N ARG A 97 -4.07 6.61 -9.10
CA ARG A 97 -3.89 7.12 -10.47
C ARG A 97 -3.90 8.65 -10.55
N SER A 98 -4.67 9.31 -9.69
CA SER A 98 -4.90 10.76 -9.75
C SER A 98 -3.80 11.59 -9.09
N THR A 99 -3.14 11.05 -8.06
CA THR A 99 -2.13 11.80 -7.30
C THR A 99 -0.77 11.80 -7.99
N GLY A 100 -0.42 10.77 -8.76
CA GLY A 100 0.92 10.61 -9.35
C GLY A 100 2.01 10.23 -8.35
N ASP A 101 1.76 10.43 -7.05
CA ASP A 101 2.63 10.08 -5.93
C ASP A 101 2.26 8.72 -5.30
N ALA A 102 1.41 7.93 -5.95
CA ALA A 102 1.05 6.60 -5.49
C ALA A 102 0.89 5.61 -6.65
N ASP A 103 1.20 4.35 -6.39
CA ASP A 103 0.93 3.23 -7.29
C ASP A 103 0.15 2.15 -6.53
N ALA A 104 -0.84 1.54 -7.19
CA ALA A 104 -1.75 0.61 -6.55
C ALA A 104 -1.97 -0.64 -7.41
N THR A 105 -1.97 -1.80 -6.75
CA THR A 105 -2.25 -3.09 -7.39
C THR A 105 -3.29 -3.87 -6.60
N VAL A 106 -4.19 -4.52 -7.34
CA VAL A 106 -5.22 -5.38 -6.74
C VAL A 106 -4.73 -6.80 -6.73
N VAL A 107 -4.74 -7.40 -5.55
CA VAL A 107 -4.53 -8.83 -5.35
C VAL A 107 -5.89 -9.47 -5.10
N SER A 108 -6.40 -10.14 -6.13
CA SER A 108 -7.59 -10.98 -6.01
C SER A 108 -7.17 -12.42 -5.69
N ARG A 109 -7.83 -13.02 -4.70
CA ARG A 109 -7.71 -14.46 -4.45
C ARG A 109 -8.38 -15.24 -5.59
N LYS A 110 -7.82 -16.41 -5.92
CA LYS A 110 -8.43 -17.39 -6.82
C LYS A 110 -9.11 -18.47 -5.99
#